data_AF-A0A378H925-F1
#
_entry.id   AF-A0A378H925-F1
#
_cell.length_a   1.000
_cell.length_b   1.000
_cell.length_c   1.000
_cell.angle_alpha   90.00
_cell.angle_beta   90.00
_cell.angle_gamma   90.00
#
_symmetry.space_group_name_H-M   'P 1'
#
loop_
_entity.id
_entity.type
_entity.pdbx_description
1 polymer ?
#
loop_
_entity_poly.entity_id
_entity_poly.type
_entity_poly.pdbx_seq_one_letter_code
_entity_poly.pdbx_strand_id
1 'polypeptide(L)'
;MLSALIAGNMAMAADVPAGVQLAEKQTLVRNSGAEPQSLDPNKIEGVPEANISRDLFEGLLNTSPKDGHPIPGVAESWDNKDFKVWTFHLRKDANGLTASRLPPRTSYTAGSVW
;
A
#
# COMPACT_ATOMS: atom_id res chain seq x y z
N MET A 1 20.60 -9.04 -34.35
CA MET A 1 19.21 -9.19 -33.86
C MET A 1 19.13 -8.40 -32.56
N LEU A 2 18.37 -7.31 -32.54
CA LEU A 2 18.29 -6.39 -31.42
C LEU A 2 17.16 -6.87 -30.49
N SER A 3 17.50 -7.50 -29.36
CA SER A 3 16.51 -7.92 -28.37
C SER A 3 16.06 -6.72 -27.56
N ALA A 4 14.80 -6.30 -27.76
CA ALA A 4 14.14 -5.34 -26.90
C ALA A 4 13.78 -6.01 -25.56
N LEU A 5 14.32 -5.52 -24.46
CA LEU A 5 13.79 -5.82 -23.13
C LEU A 5 12.47 -5.06 -22.96
N ILE A 6 11.35 -5.79 -22.97
CA ILE A 6 10.08 -5.28 -22.46
C ILE A 6 10.19 -5.32 -20.94
N ALA A 7 10.48 -4.18 -20.31
CA ALA A 7 10.29 -4.00 -18.88
C ALA A 7 8.78 -3.87 -18.63
N GLY A 8 8.10 -5.01 -18.48
CA GLY A 8 6.71 -5.05 -18.02
C GLY A 8 6.67 -4.72 -16.54
N ASN A 9 5.78 -3.79 -16.13
CA ASN A 9 5.41 -3.63 -14.74
C ASN A 9 4.92 -4.98 -14.21
N MET A 10 5.69 -5.60 -13.33
CA MET A 10 5.29 -6.81 -12.62
C MET A 10 4.24 -6.39 -11.59
N ALA A 11 2.97 -6.42 -11.97
CA ALA A 11 1.89 -6.43 -10.99
C ALA A 11 2.14 -7.63 -10.06
N MET A 12 2.29 -7.38 -8.76
CA MET A 12 2.43 -8.44 -7.76
C MET A 12 1.15 -9.29 -7.79
N ALA A 13 1.23 -10.47 -8.39
CA ALA A 13 0.15 -11.46 -8.35
C ALA A 13 -0.02 -11.95 -6.90
N ALA A 14 -1.24 -12.39 -6.56
CA ALA A 14 -1.48 -13.06 -5.29
C ALA A 14 -0.57 -14.30 -5.16
N ASP A 15 -0.06 -14.55 -3.95
CA ASP A 15 0.65 -15.79 -3.59
C ASP A 15 -0.38 -16.93 -3.51
N VAL A 16 -0.68 -17.52 -4.68
CA VAL A 16 -1.68 -18.59 -4.83
C VAL A 16 -0.95 -19.94 -4.80
N PRO A 17 -1.33 -20.88 -3.91
CA PRO A 17 -0.72 -22.20 -3.85
C PRO A 17 -0.73 -22.91 -5.20
N ALA A 18 0.34 -23.65 -5.51
CA ALA A 18 0.46 -24.39 -6.76
C ALA A 18 -0.70 -25.38 -6.95
N GLY A 19 -1.25 -25.42 -8.16
CA GLY A 19 -2.37 -26.31 -8.53
C GLY A 19 -3.77 -25.78 -8.22
N VAL A 20 -3.90 -24.60 -7.59
CA VAL A 20 -5.20 -23.95 -7.40
C VAL A 20 -5.68 -23.35 -8.72
N GLN A 21 -6.84 -23.80 -9.20
CA GLN A 21 -7.50 -23.19 -10.34
C GLN A 21 -8.29 -21.95 -9.90
N LEU A 22 -7.90 -20.78 -10.39
CA LEU A 22 -8.62 -19.54 -10.11
C LEU A 22 -9.97 -19.53 -10.80
N ALA A 23 -10.97 -18.95 -10.13
CA ALA A 23 -12.28 -18.71 -10.73
C ALA A 23 -12.15 -17.77 -11.95
N GLU A 24 -12.99 -17.98 -12.96
CA GLU A 24 -13.04 -17.13 -14.15
C GLU A 24 -13.35 -15.66 -13.80
N LYS A 25 -14.20 -15.44 -12.78
CA LYS A 25 -14.56 -14.11 -12.28
C LYS A 25 -14.05 -13.91 -10.86
N GLN A 26 -13.18 -12.90 -10.67
CA GLN A 26 -12.68 -12.48 -9.36
C GLN A 26 -13.58 -11.38 -8.79
N THR A 27 -14.65 -11.76 -8.09
CA THR A 27 -15.57 -10.81 -7.43
C THR A 27 -15.75 -11.19 -5.97
N LEU A 28 -15.62 -10.20 -5.09
CA LEU A 28 -15.80 -10.36 -3.66
C LEU A 28 -16.93 -9.43 -3.19
N VAL A 29 -17.85 -9.98 -2.39
CA VAL A 29 -18.87 -9.21 -1.67
C VAL A 29 -18.52 -9.28 -0.19
N ARG A 30 -18.21 -8.14 0.42
CA ARG A 30 -17.87 -8.02 1.84
C ARG A 30 -18.87 -7.09 2.51
N ASN A 31 -19.44 -7.51 3.64
CA ASN A 31 -20.23 -6.63 4.50
C ASN A 31 -19.31 -5.58 5.15
N SER A 32 -19.64 -4.30 5.02
CA SER A 32 -18.88 -3.20 5.63
C SER A 32 -19.17 -3.01 7.12
N GLY A 33 -20.17 -3.72 7.67
CA GLY A 33 -20.55 -3.67 9.08
C GLY A 33 -21.46 -2.49 9.41
N ALA A 34 -21.09 -1.29 8.98
CA ALA A 34 -21.91 -0.07 9.03
C ALA A 34 -21.64 0.80 7.80
N GLU A 35 -22.49 1.81 7.59
CA GLU A 35 -22.27 2.83 6.55
C GLU A 35 -21.05 3.70 6.91
N PRO A 36 -20.10 3.90 5.99
CA PRO A 36 -18.95 4.76 6.24
C PRO A 36 -19.36 6.24 6.36
N GLN A 37 -18.82 6.95 7.34
CA GLN A 37 -19.07 8.39 7.50
C GLN A 37 -18.39 9.24 6.41
N SER A 38 -17.24 8.79 5.94
CA SER A 38 -16.47 9.43 4.87
C SER A 38 -15.54 8.43 4.20
N LEU A 39 -15.04 8.81 3.02
CA LEU A 39 -13.94 8.12 2.34
C LEU A 39 -12.69 9.02 2.21
N ASP A 40 -12.74 10.25 2.74
CA ASP A 40 -11.55 11.09 2.87
C ASP A 40 -10.70 10.56 4.04
N PRO A 41 -9.47 10.08 3.80
CA PRO A 41 -8.65 9.48 4.85
C PRO A 41 -8.35 10.43 6.02
N ASN A 42 -8.52 11.75 5.85
CA ASN A 42 -8.35 12.75 6.92
C ASN A 42 -9.62 13.00 7.74
N LYS A 43 -10.71 12.30 7.46
CA LYS A 43 -12.04 12.50 8.07
C LYS A 43 -12.69 11.20 8.53
N ILE A 44 -11.89 10.15 8.72
CA ILE A 44 -12.35 8.83 9.15
C ILE A 44 -11.68 8.45 10.47
N GLU A 45 -12.41 7.76 11.33
CA GLU A 45 -11.90 7.25 12.61
C GLU A 45 -12.34 5.79 12.89
N GLY A 46 -13.31 5.26 12.14
CA GLY A 46 -13.90 3.95 12.35
C GLY A 46 -13.26 2.81 11.55
N VAL A 47 -13.58 1.58 11.99
CA VAL A 47 -13.17 0.34 11.33
C VAL A 47 -13.82 0.15 9.94
N PRO A 48 -15.13 0.42 9.74
CA PRO A 48 -15.76 0.31 8.42
C PRO A 48 -15.04 1.12 7.34
N GLU A 49 -14.70 2.38 7.67
CA GLU A 49 -13.98 3.29 6.79
C GLU A 49 -12.54 2.82 6.56
N ALA A 50 -11.85 2.38 7.61
CA ALA A 50 -10.48 1.88 7.50
C ALA A 50 -10.39 0.66 6.56
N ASN A 51 -11.39 -0.24 6.57
CA ASN A 51 -11.45 -1.39 5.67
C ASN A 51 -11.56 -0.98 4.20
N ILE A 52 -12.35 0.06 3.90
CA ILE A 52 -12.51 0.57 2.54
C ILE A 52 -11.29 1.42 2.13
N SER A 53 -10.78 2.24 3.05
CA SER A 53 -9.62 3.10 2.83
C SER A 53 -8.37 2.30 2.45
N ARG A 54 -8.13 1.14 3.07
CA ARG A 54 -7.03 0.22 2.74
C ARG A 54 -7.10 -0.35 1.32
N ASP A 55 -8.29 -0.40 0.72
CA ASP A 55 -8.48 -0.84 -0.67
C ASP A 55 -8.30 0.32 -1.68
N LEU A 56 -8.51 1.57 -1.24
CA LEU A 56 -8.49 2.78 -2.09
C LEU A 56 -7.16 3.55 -2.03
N PHE A 57 -6.52 3.57 -0.88
CA PHE A 57 -5.31 4.33 -0.60
C PHE A 57 -4.22 3.41 -0.07
N GLU A 58 -2.99 3.69 -0.48
CA GLU A 58 -1.80 2.99 -0.01
C GLU A 58 -0.93 3.96 0.79
N GLY A 59 -0.45 3.50 1.96
CA GLY A 59 0.49 4.24 2.80
C GLY A 59 1.95 3.95 2.44
N LEU A 60 2.88 4.47 3.25
CA LEU A 60 4.31 4.18 3.08
C LEU A 60 4.61 2.68 3.27
N LEU A 61 3.96 2.08 4.27
CA LEU A 61 4.05 0.66 4.61
C LEU A 61 2.65 0.05 4.64
N ASN A 62 2.59 -1.26 4.44
CA ASN A 62 1.39 -2.09 4.61
C ASN A 62 1.57 -3.06 5.79
N THR A 63 0.51 -3.80 6.12
CA THR A 63 0.53 -4.82 7.18
C THR A 63 0.55 -6.22 6.55
N SER A 64 1.50 -7.06 6.94
CA SER A 64 1.57 -8.45 6.48
C SER A 64 0.31 -9.23 6.90
N PRO A 65 -0.38 -9.92 5.98
CA PRO A 65 -1.52 -10.77 6.33
C PRO A 65 -1.08 -12.07 7.03
N LYS A 66 0.22 -12.43 7.01
CA LYS A 66 0.73 -13.67 7.60
C LYS A 66 0.93 -13.54 9.12
N ASP A 67 1.37 -12.38 9.59
CA ASP A 67 1.90 -12.19 10.95
C ASP A 67 1.80 -10.73 11.45
N GLY A 68 1.24 -9.80 10.67
CA GLY A 68 0.96 -8.43 11.09
C GLY A 68 2.15 -7.48 11.11
N HIS A 69 3.35 -7.91 10.70
CA HIS A 69 4.51 -7.01 10.67
C HIS A 69 4.40 -5.96 9.54
N PRO A 70 5.09 -4.81 9.66
CA PRO A 70 5.13 -3.81 8.60
C PRO A 70 5.89 -4.33 7.37
N ILE A 71 5.27 -4.25 6.20
CA ILE A 71 5.84 -4.63 4.90
C ILE A 71 5.87 -3.42 3.95
N PRO A 72 6.66 -3.45 2.87
CA PRO A 72 6.68 -2.39 1.87
C PRO A 72 5.29 -2.02 1.32
N GLY A 73 5.03 -0.72 1.21
CA GLY A 73 3.89 -0.13 0.51
C GLY A 73 4.41 0.76 -0.60
N VAL A 74 4.13 2.07 -0.52
CA VAL A 74 4.75 3.06 -1.42
C VAL A 74 6.26 3.18 -1.18
N ALA A 75 6.73 2.97 0.06
CA ALA A 75 8.16 2.89 0.36
C ALA A 75 8.66 1.46 0.15
N GLU A 76 9.72 1.29 -0.66
CA GLU A 76 10.39 0.01 -0.88
C GLU A 76 11.37 -0.35 0.24
N SER A 77 11.91 0.68 0.91
CA SER A 77 12.76 0.53 2.09
C SER A 77 12.71 1.79 2.95
N TRP A 78 13.16 1.66 4.19
CA TRP A 78 13.25 2.77 5.14
C TRP A 78 14.39 2.56 6.13
N ASP A 79 14.94 3.67 6.59
CA ASP A 79 15.99 3.72 7.62
C ASP A 79 15.66 4.82 8.63
N ASN A 80 16.29 4.75 9.81
CA ASN A 80 16.14 5.78 10.82
C ASN A 80 17.46 6.16 11.48
N LYS A 81 17.50 7.40 11.98
CA LYS A 81 18.55 7.90 12.85
C LYS A 81 17.94 8.21 14.22
N ASP A 82 18.42 7.47 15.23
CA ASP A 82 18.04 7.62 16.65
C ASP A 82 16.52 7.60 16.90
N PHE A 83 15.75 6.92 16.04
CA PHE A 83 14.28 6.90 16.02
C PHE A 83 13.61 8.28 15.88
N LYS A 84 14.37 9.33 15.56
CA LYS A 84 13.88 10.71 15.43
C LYS A 84 13.73 11.15 13.99
N VAL A 85 14.60 10.66 13.11
CA VAL A 85 14.58 10.98 11.68
C VAL A 85 14.37 9.69 10.91
N TRP A 86 13.34 9.65 10.07
CA TRP A 86 13.02 8.51 9.22
C TRP A 86 13.19 8.88 7.75
N THR A 87 13.94 8.06 7.02
CA THR A 87 14.11 8.20 5.58
C THR A 87 13.34 7.07 4.90
N PHE A 88 12.46 7.42 3.96
CA PHE A 88 11.72 6.44 3.16
C PHE A 88 12.18 6.52 1.71
N HIS A 89 12.56 5.38 1.15
CA HIS A 89 12.92 5.26 -0.26
C HIS A 89 11.67 4.81 -1.00
N LEU A 90 11.13 5.66 -1.88
CA LEU A 90 9.88 5.40 -2.58
C LEU A 90 10.13 4.58 -3.84
N ARG A 91 9.25 3.61 -4.14
CA ARG A 91 9.32 2.84 -5.38
C ARG A 91 9.10 3.76 -6.60
N LYS A 92 9.88 3.56 -7.66
CA LYS A 92 9.88 4.44 -8.85
C LYS A 92 8.59 4.36 -9.67
N ASP A 93 7.88 3.27 -9.54
CA ASP A 93 6.65 2.94 -10.26
C ASP A 93 5.39 3.16 -9.39
N ALA A 94 5.53 3.86 -8.26
CA ALA A 94 4.40 4.23 -7.43
C ALA A 94 3.39 5.05 -8.26
N ASN A 95 2.30 4.39 -8.65
CA ASN A 95 1.19 4.99 -9.37
C ASN A 95 -0.08 4.72 -8.56
N GLY A 96 -0.86 5.76 -8.29
CA GLY A 96 -2.06 5.70 -7.44
C GLY A 96 -2.43 7.06 -6.86
N LEU A 97 -3.62 7.15 -6.22
CA LEU A 97 -4.14 8.39 -5.65
C LEU A 97 -3.18 9.04 -4.65
N THR A 98 -2.47 8.24 -3.84
CA THR A 98 -1.46 8.73 -2.89
C THR A 98 -0.14 9.09 -3.59
N ALA A 99 0.36 8.23 -4.48
CA ALA A 99 1.68 8.41 -5.10
C ALA A 99 1.77 9.69 -5.96
N SER A 100 0.67 10.09 -6.61
CA SER A 100 0.60 11.33 -7.39
C SER A 100 0.78 12.62 -6.55
N ARG A 101 0.71 12.53 -5.22
CA ARG A 101 0.81 13.68 -4.30
C ARG A 101 2.12 13.74 -3.52
N LEU A 102 3.02 12.76 -3.68
CA LEU A 102 4.30 12.72 -2.96
C LEU A 102 5.42 13.36 -3.81
N PRO A 103 6.19 14.32 -3.27
CA PRO A 103 7.34 14.85 -3.98
C PRO A 103 8.49 13.83 -4.05
N PRO A 104 9.33 13.86 -5.10
CA PRO A 104 10.32 12.82 -5.41
C PRO A 104 11.48 12.65 -4.41
N ARG A 105 11.54 13.45 -3.34
CA ARG A 105 12.47 13.30 -2.22
C ARG A 105 11.83 13.88 -0.96
N THR A 106 11.24 13.01 -0.14
CA THR A 106 10.66 13.48 1.13
C THR A 106 11.30 12.72 2.29
N SER A 107 12.20 13.41 2.99
CA SER A 107 12.61 13.01 4.34
C SER A 107 11.49 13.38 5.29
N TYR A 108 10.76 12.39 5.81
CA TYR A 108 9.72 12.62 6.81
C TYR A 108 10.36 12.49 8.19
N THR A 109 10.53 13.63 8.88
CA THR A 109 10.76 13.56 10.32
C THR A 109 9.46 13.06 10.93
N ALA A 110 9.47 11.88 11.55
CA ALA A 110 8.36 11.42 12.36
C ALA A 110 8.28 12.35 13.57
N GLY A 111 7.62 13.49 13.41
CA GLY A 111 7.20 14.33 14.51
C GLY A 111 6.26 13.49 15.36
N SER A 112 6.63 13.28 16.61
CA SER A 112 5.87 12.58 17.63
C SER A 112 4.42 13.07 17.64
N VAL A 113 3.51 12.23 17.16
CA VAL A 113 2.07 12.34 17.40
C VAL A 113 1.65 10.98 17.94
N TRP A 114 1.62 10.91 19.28
CA TRP A 114 0.61 10.12 19.98
C TRP A 114 -0.66 10.96 20.04
#